data_AF-A0A6A6S6N7-F1
#
_entry.id   AF-A0A6A6S6N7-F1
#
_cell.length_a   1.000
_cell.length_b   1.000
_cell.length_c   1.000
_cell.angle_alpha   90.00
_cell.angle_beta   90.00
_cell.angle_gamma   90.00
#
_symmetry.space_group_name_H-M   'P 1'
#
loop_
_entity.id
_entity.type
_entity.pdbx_description
1 polymer ?
#
loop_
_entity_poly.entity_id
_entity_poly.type
_entity_poly.pdbx_seq_one_letter_code
_entity_poly.pdbx_strand_id
1 'polypeptide(L)'
;MTTTPTNPQLSKTLGALLGVHAGDSLGATLEFQPHHQIKATHPTGHREITGGGPFSWPAGAATDDTDLTRCVLLAYHTRHKSSTGADNFDIATHAADWMLKWYTGDWPNRSPGIPPIDMGGATVWCGGGECGEWEFDAVYTDGTIRADSRREDKGVDGD
;
A
#
# COMPACT_ATOMS: atom_id res chain seq x y z
N MET A 1 -19.50 -35.48 -6.36
CA MET A 1 -18.85 -34.17 -6.62
C MET A 1 -17.39 -34.29 -6.21
N THR A 2 -16.48 -34.47 -7.17
CA THR A 2 -15.04 -34.54 -6.92
C THR A 2 -14.50 -33.12 -6.82
N THR A 3 -14.16 -32.68 -5.60
CA THR A 3 -13.42 -31.44 -5.37
C THR A 3 -12.01 -31.62 -5.92
N THR A 4 -11.68 -30.89 -6.98
CA THR A 4 -10.30 -30.77 -7.48
C THR A 4 -9.41 -30.31 -6.32
N PRO A 5 -8.25 -30.95 -6.06
CA PRO A 5 -7.35 -30.49 -5.01
C PRO A 5 -6.91 -29.08 -5.35
N THR A 6 -7.27 -28.12 -4.48
CA THR A 6 -6.81 -26.74 -4.60
C THR A 6 -5.30 -26.73 -4.46
N ASN A 7 -4.60 -26.07 -5.39
CA ASN A 7 -3.18 -25.83 -5.26
C ASN A 7 -2.94 -25.15 -3.88
N PRO A 8 -2.21 -25.79 -2.93
CA PRO A 8 -2.08 -25.27 -1.58
C PRO A 8 -1.42 -23.90 -1.51
N GLN A 9 -0.51 -23.58 -2.44
CA GLN A 9 0.08 -22.25 -2.54
C GLN A 9 -0.96 -21.22 -2.99
N LEU A 10 -1.74 -21.53 -4.03
CA LEU A 10 -2.81 -20.66 -4.51
C LEU A 10 -3.83 -20.36 -3.41
N SER A 11 -4.27 -21.38 -2.66
CA SER A 11 -5.21 -21.22 -1.55
C SER A 11 -4.65 -20.28 -0.47
N LYS A 12 -3.38 -20.44 -0.09
CA LYS A 12 -2.71 -19.56 0.88
C LYS A 12 -2.57 -18.12 0.37
N THR A 13 -2.20 -17.94 -0.90
CA THR A 13 -2.08 -16.60 -1.50
C THR A 13 -3.43 -15.90 -1.56
N LEU A 14 -4.49 -16.58 -2.00
CA LEU A 14 -5.84 -16.01 -2.01
C LEU A 14 -6.32 -15.67 -0.60
N GLY A 15 -6.12 -16.57 0.37
CA GLY A 15 -6.46 -16.34 1.77
C GLY A 15 -5.69 -15.14 2.36
N ALA A 16 -4.42 -14.97 2.03
CA ALA A 16 -3.61 -13.83 2.47
C ALA A 16 -4.14 -12.51 1.89
N LEU A 17 -4.44 -12.46 0.59
CA LEU A 17 -4.96 -11.25 -0.06
C LEU A 17 -6.35 -10.88 0.47
N LEU A 18 -7.23 -11.86 0.66
CA LEU A 18 -8.54 -11.65 1.30
C LEU A 18 -8.39 -11.22 2.76
N GLY A 19 -7.43 -11.80 3.47
CA GLY A 19 -7.14 -11.47 4.87
C GLY A 19 -6.65 -10.04 5.05
N VAL A 20 -5.77 -9.56 4.17
CA VAL A 20 -5.33 -8.14 4.14
C VAL A 20 -6.55 -7.23 3.97
N HIS A 21 -7.35 -7.46 2.93
CA HIS A 21 -8.49 -6.58 2.65
C HIS A 21 -9.57 -6.63 3.74
N ALA A 22 -9.87 -7.81 4.28
CA ALA A 22 -10.83 -7.95 5.37
C ALA A 22 -10.34 -7.32 6.67
N GLY A 23 -9.04 -7.46 6.98
CA GLY A 23 -8.42 -6.86 8.16
C GLY A 23 -8.40 -5.34 8.08
N ASP A 24 -7.98 -4.80 6.93
CA ASP A 24 -8.04 -3.38 6.60
C ASP A 24 -9.46 -2.82 6.77
N SER A 25 -10.43 -3.36 6.02
CA SER A 25 -11.82 -2.89 6.05
C SER A 25 -12.46 -2.97 7.45
N LEU A 26 -12.07 -3.96 8.27
CA LEU A 26 -12.51 -4.09 9.66
C LEU A 26 -11.85 -3.04 10.56
N GLY A 27 -10.56 -2.80 10.38
CA GLY A 27 -9.78 -1.85 11.17
C GLY A 27 -10.14 -0.40 10.88
N ALA A 28 -10.47 -0.07 9.63
CA ALA A 28 -10.84 1.27 9.18
C ALA A 28 -11.97 1.91 10.00
N THR A 29 -12.90 1.10 10.51
CA THR A 29 -13.99 1.56 11.39
C THR A 29 -13.49 2.24 12.67
N LEU A 30 -12.33 1.80 13.18
CA LEU A 30 -11.79 2.17 14.48
C LEU A 30 -10.51 3.00 14.38
N GLU A 31 -10.14 3.42 13.18
CA GLU A 31 -8.91 4.14 12.92
C GLU A 31 -8.80 5.42 13.78
N PHE A 32 -7.61 5.64 14.34
CA PHE A 32 -7.27 6.70 15.30
C PHE A 32 -8.06 6.72 16.62
N GLN A 33 -8.97 5.76 16.87
CA GLN A 33 -9.66 5.69 18.14
C GLN A 33 -8.74 5.15 19.24
N PRO A 34 -8.73 5.76 20.43
CA PRO A 34 -7.95 5.26 21.54
C PRO A 34 -8.53 3.94 22.05
N HIS A 35 -7.65 3.02 22.43
CA HIS A 35 -8.01 1.66 22.86
C HIS A 35 -9.11 1.62 23.94
N HIS A 36 -9.10 2.56 24.89
CA HIS A 36 -10.11 2.59 25.96
C HIS A 36 -11.52 2.89 25.43
N GLN A 37 -11.65 3.71 24.39
CA GLN A 37 -12.95 3.98 23.75
C GLN A 37 -13.42 2.78 22.95
N ILE A 38 -12.52 2.14 22.18
CA ILE A 38 -12.81 0.91 21.45
C ILE A 38 -13.33 -0.18 22.40
N LYS A 39 -12.67 -0.37 23.55
CA LYS A 39 -13.08 -1.37 24.54
C LYS A 39 -14.44 -1.05 25.19
N ALA A 40 -14.75 0.24 25.38
CA ALA A 40 -16.04 0.66 25.92
C ALA A 40 -17.18 0.44 24.93
N THR A 41 -16.96 0.71 23.63
CA THR A 41 -17.97 0.56 22.57
C THR A 41 -18.08 -0.88 22.07
N HIS A 42 -16.99 -1.65 22.09
CA HIS A 42 -16.90 -3.02 21.62
C HIS A 42 -16.33 -3.94 22.72
N PRO A 43 -17.07 -4.18 23.82
CA PRO A 43 -16.57 -4.94 24.97
C PRO A 43 -16.23 -6.40 24.63
N THR A 44 -16.82 -6.96 23.57
CA THR A 44 -16.55 -8.32 23.07
C THR A 44 -15.64 -8.35 21.83
N GLY A 45 -15.06 -7.19 21.47
CA GLY A 45 -14.28 -6.98 20.26
C GLY A 45 -15.14 -6.57 19.05
N HIS A 46 -14.53 -5.82 18.13
CA HIS A 46 -15.13 -5.46 16.85
C HIS A 46 -14.97 -6.64 15.87
N ARG A 47 -16.08 -7.13 15.30
CA ARG A 47 -16.12 -8.40 14.55
C ARG A 47 -16.85 -8.32 13.21
N GLU A 48 -17.44 -7.18 12.90
CA GLU A 48 -18.25 -6.98 11.70
C GLU A 48 -17.67 -5.83 10.90
N ILE A 49 -17.59 -6.00 9.58
CA ILE A 49 -17.15 -4.95 8.67
C ILE A 49 -18.33 -4.01 8.44
N THR A 50 -18.42 -2.96 9.25
CA THR A 50 -19.52 -1.99 9.21
C THR A 50 -19.19 -0.71 8.42
N GLY A 51 -17.91 -0.44 8.15
CA GLY A 51 -17.45 0.85 7.62
C GLY A 51 -17.53 1.97 8.67
N GLY A 52 -17.64 3.22 8.24
CA GLY A 52 -17.63 4.40 9.10
C GLY A 52 -16.22 4.95 9.32
N GLY A 53 -15.82 5.13 10.57
CA GLY A 53 -14.50 5.68 10.90
C GLY A 53 -14.33 7.17 10.51
N PRO A 54 -13.10 7.68 10.53
CA PRO A 54 -12.80 9.10 10.29
C PRO A 54 -13.21 9.59 8.91
N PHE A 55 -13.20 8.70 7.90
CA PHE A 55 -13.49 9.03 6.51
C PHE A 55 -14.89 8.61 6.05
N SER A 56 -15.75 8.13 6.96
CA SER A 56 -17.11 7.67 6.64
C SER A 56 -17.15 6.58 5.54
N TRP A 57 -16.26 5.60 5.67
CA TRP A 57 -16.10 4.51 4.72
C TRP A 57 -17.40 3.71 4.52
N PRO A 58 -17.72 3.35 3.27
CA PRO A 58 -18.70 2.28 3.02
C PRO A 58 -18.24 0.97 3.65
N ALA A 59 -19.19 0.13 4.08
CA ALA A 59 -18.87 -1.21 4.58
C ALA A 59 -18.12 -2.03 3.53
N GLY A 60 -16.92 -2.51 3.87
CA GLY A 60 -16.06 -3.30 2.98
C GLY A 60 -15.25 -2.50 1.98
N ALA A 61 -15.22 -1.16 2.10
CA ALA A 61 -14.30 -0.34 1.31
C ALA A 61 -12.84 -0.63 1.70
N ALA A 62 -11.98 -0.69 0.68
CA ALA A 62 -10.53 -0.72 0.84
C ALA A 62 -10.01 0.66 1.25
N THR A 63 -8.95 0.67 2.07
CA THR A 63 -8.13 1.87 2.35
C THR A 63 -6.77 1.78 1.64
N ASP A 64 -5.88 2.72 1.94
CA ASP A 64 -4.51 2.76 1.44
C ASP A 64 -3.75 1.46 1.66
N ASP A 65 -3.92 0.76 2.78
CA ASP A 65 -3.29 -0.54 3.05
C ASP A 65 -3.60 -1.59 1.96
N THR A 66 -4.88 -1.74 1.60
CA THR A 66 -5.30 -2.66 0.52
C THR A 66 -4.84 -2.16 -0.85
N ASP A 67 -4.97 -0.87 -1.11
CA ASP A 67 -4.64 -0.29 -2.41
C ASP A 67 -3.13 -0.34 -2.72
N LEU A 68 -2.29 -0.07 -1.72
CA LEU A 68 -0.83 -0.19 -1.83
C LEU A 68 -0.41 -1.65 -1.98
N THR A 69 -1.06 -2.58 -1.27
CA THR A 69 -0.87 -4.02 -1.49
C THR A 69 -1.21 -4.41 -2.94
N ARG A 70 -2.30 -3.85 -3.48
CA ARG A 70 -2.69 -4.07 -4.87
C ARG A 70 -1.68 -3.50 -5.87
N CYS A 71 -1.03 -2.37 -5.58
CA CYS A 71 0.03 -1.82 -6.42
C CYS A 71 1.19 -2.83 -6.59
N VAL A 72 1.63 -3.45 -5.48
CA VAL A 72 2.66 -4.50 -5.52
C VAL A 72 2.20 -5.72 -6.32
N LEU A 73 0.95 -6.16 -6.10
CA LEU A 73 0.38 -7.29 -6.84
C LEU A 73 0.33 -7.02 -8.36
N LEU A 74 -0.05 -5.80 -8.76
CA LEU A 74 -0.09 -5.40 -10.17
C LEU A 74 1.31 -5.36 -10.78
N ALA A 75 2.33 -4.97 -10.03
CA ALA A 75 3.73 -5.04 -10.48
C ALA A 75 4.16 -6.50 -10.75
N TYR A 76 3.82 -7.44 -9.86
CA TYR A 76 4.10 -8.87 -10.07
C TYR A 76 3.29 -9.45 -11.24
N HIS A 77 2.06 -8.99 -11.43
CA HIS A 77 1.24 -9.38 -12.57
C HIS A 77 1.84 -8.88 -13.89
N THR A 78 2.35 -7.65 -13.94
CA THR A 78 3.09 -7.12 -15.09
C THR A 78 4.34 -7.95 -15.37
N ARG A 79 5.10 -8.31 -14.33
CA ARG A 79 6.26 -9.21 -14.46
C ARG A 79 5.88 -10.56 -15.08
N HIS A 80 4.82 -11.18 -14.55
CA HIS A 80 4.35 -12.49 -15.01
C HIS A 80 3.90 -12.46 -16.49
N LYS A 81 3.30 -11.35 -16.93
CA LYS A 81 2.88 -11.18 -18.34
C LYS A 81 4.03 -10.84 -19.28
N SER A 82 5.15 -10.35 -18.78
CA SER A 82 6.29 -9.96 -19.61
C SER A 82 6.96 -11.23 -20.14
N SER A 83 6.80 -11.48 -21.45
CA SER A 83 7.27 -12.71 -22.11
C SER A 83 8.79 -12.83 -22.23
N THR A 84 9.50 -11.73 -21.99
CA THR A 84 10.96 -11.69 -21.99
C THR A 84 11.43 -11.84 -20.55
N GLY A 85 12.26 -12.85 -20.28
CA GLY A 85 13.09 -12.92 -19.08
C GLY A 85 14.14 -11.81 -19.10
N ALA A 86 13.69 -10.56 -19.12
CA ALA A 86 14.54 -9.40 -19.09
C ALA A 86 15.24 -9.41 -17.74
N ASP A 87 16.55 -9.55 -17.76
CA ASP A 87 17.43 -9.58 -16.59
C ASP A 87 17.35 -8.29 -15.73
N ASN A 88 16.51 -7.31 -16.12
CA ASN A 88 16.38 -6.00 -15.48
C ASN A 88 14.93 -5.61 -15.11
N PHE A 89 14.03 -6.57 -14.85
CA PHE A 89 12.70 -6.23 -14.32
C PHE A 89 12.80 -5.84 -12.84
N ASP A 90 12.75 -4.53 -12.57
CA ASP A 90 12.67 -4.01 -11.22
C ASP A 90 11.22 -3.94 -10.73
N ILE A 91 10.89 -4.82 -9.78
CA ILE A 91 9.56 -4.89 -9.18
C ILE A 91 9.22 -3.65 -8.34
N ALA A 92 10.22 -3.03 -7.69
CA ALA A 92 10.00 -1.88 -6.83
C ALA A 92 9.64 -0.65 -7.66
N THR A 93 10.38 -0.41 -8.75
CA THR A 93 10.08 0.66 -9.71
C THR A 93 8.66 0.51 -10.28
N HIS A 94 8.26 -0.70 -10.71
CA HIS A 94 6.90 -0.91 -11.23
C HIS A 94 5.81 -0.79 -10.17
N ALA A 95 6.08 -1.22 -8.93
CA ALA A 95 5.14 -1.03 -7.83
C ALA A 95 4.94 0.46 -7.56
N ALA A 96 6.02 1.24 -7.59
CA ALA A 96 5.97 2.68 -7.40
C ALA A 96 5.25 3.40 -8.55
N ASP A 97 5.40 2.94 -9.80
CA ASP A 97 4.58 3.44 -10.93
C ASP A 97 3.07 3.23 -10.68
N TRP A 98 2.68 2.09 -10.11
CA TRP A 98 1.29 1.83 -9.73
C TRP A 98 0.84 2.69 -8.54
N MET A 99 1.72 2.92 -7.55
CA MET A 99 1.42 3.81 -6.44
C MET A 99 1.22 5.26 -6.91
N LEU A 100 1.96 5.72 -7.94
CA LEU A 100 1.74 7.03 -8.56
C LEU A 100 0.40 7.12 -9.29
N LYS A 101 -0.04 6.05 -9.96
CA LYS A 101 -1.38 6.00 -10.55
C LYS A 101 -2.48 6.07 -9.49
N TRP A 102 -2.31 5.32 -8.40
CA TRP A 102 -3.20 5.40 -7.25
C TRP A 102 -3.21 6.81 -6.63
N TYR A 103 -2.04 7.42 -6.47
CA TYR A 103 -1.89 8.79 -5.98
C TYR A 103 -2.60 9.81 -6.86
N THR A 104 -2.43 9.70 -8.18
CA THR A 104 -3.02 10.64 -9.15
C THR A 104 -4.49 10.36 -9.44
N GLY A 105 -5.10 9.35 -8.82
CA GLY A 105 -6.51 9.02 -9.01
C GLY A 105 -6.82 8.23 -10.29
N ASP A 106 -5.80 7.76 -11.02
CA ASP A 106 -5.94 6.73 -12.06
C ASP A 106 -6.13 5.36 -11.40
N TRP A 107 -7.27 5.21 -10.73
CA TRP A 107 -7.62 4.04 -9.93
C TRP A 107 -9.10 3.70 -10.08
N PRO A 108 -9.51 2.41 -10.00
CA PRO A 108 -10.90 2.04 -10.17
C PRO A 108 -11.83 2.76 -9.20
N ASN A 109 -12.97 3.23 -9.72
CA ASN A 109 -13.98 3.99 -8.99
C ASN A 109 -13.48 5.34 -8.41
N ARG A 110 -12.35 5.85 -8.88
CA ARG A 110 -11.83 7.18 -8.53
C ARG A 110 -11.79 8.08 -9.75
N SER A 111 -11.77 9.38 -9.50
CA SER A 111 -11.65 10.39 -10.54
C SER A 111 -10.18 10.78 -10.71
N PRO A 112 -9.63 10.76 -11.94
CA PRO A 112 -8.27 11.23 -12.19
C PRO A 112 -8.06 12.66 -11.71
N GLY A 113 -6.89 12.92 -11.14
CA GLY A 113 -6.49 14.20 -10.54
C GLY A 113 -6.88 14.39 -9.08
N ILE A 114 -7.64 13.45 -8.48
CA ILE A 114 -8.03 13.52 -7.06
C ILE A 114 -7.20 12.51 -6.25
N PRO A 115 -6.38 12.97 -5.28
CA PRO A 115 -5.59 12.07 -4.45
C PRO A 115 -6.45 11.27 -3.47
N PRO A 116 -5.95 10.12 -2.97
CA PRO A 116 -6.64 9.33 -1.97
C PRO A 116 -6.77 10.12 -0.66
N ILE A 117 -7.86 9.88 0.07
CA ILE A 117 -8.25 10.65 1.26
C ILE A 117 -7.52 10.19 2.53
N ASP A 118 -6.90 9.02 2.48
CA ASP A 118 -6.39 8.20 3.58
C ASP A 118 -4.89 7.94 3.48
N MET A 119 -4.16 8.78 2.74
CA MET A 119 -2.71 8.66 2.65
C MET A 119 -1.99 8.99 3.96
N GLY A 120 -1.16 8.06 4.43
CA GLY A 120 -0.18 8.31 5.47
C GLY A 120 0.94 9.27 5.04
N GLY A 121 1.48 10.04 6.00
CA GLY A 121 2.53 11.03 5.76
C GLY A 121 3.85 10.44 5.24
N ALA A 122 4.17 9.18 5.54
CA ALA A 122 5.36 8.50 5.03
C ALA A 122 5.23 8.12 3.53
N THR A 123 4.00 8.04 3.03
CA THR A 123 3.70 7.73 1.62
C THR A 123 3.75 8.99 0.74
N VAL A 124 3.64 10.17 1.34
CA VAL A 124 3.66 11.47 0.63
C VAL A 124 5.03 12.11 0.73
N TRP A 125 5.59 12.50 -0.42
CA TRP A 125 6.72 13.42 -0.47
C TRP A 125 6.30 14.79 0.06
N CYS A 126 6.79 15.16 1.24
CA CYS A 126 6.58 16.49 1.79
C CYS A 126 7.59 17.47 1.16
N GLY A 127 7.22 18.05 0.01
CA GLY A 127 7.97 19.15 -0.58
C GLY A 127 7.87 20.41 0.28
N GLY A 128 8.75 20.56 1.27
CA GLY A 128 9.08 21.87 1.88
C GLY A 128 8.68 22.13 3.33
N GLY A 129 8.46 21.12 4.18
CA GLY A 129 8.27 21.37 5.61
C GLY A 129 8.28 20.11 6.47
N GLU A 130 9.34 19.98 7.27
CA GLU A 130 9.50 19.12 8.46
C GLU A 130 8.56 17.90 8.56
N CYS A 131 8.86 16.86 7.78
CA CYS A 131 8.47 15.49 8.11
C CYS A 131 9.74 14.79 8.61
N GLY A 132 9.68 14.24 9.83
CA GLY A 132 10.83 13.64 10.52
C GLY A 132 11.54 12.58 9.68
N GLU A 133 12.86 12.51 9.86
CA GLU A 133 13.84 11.69 9.15
C GLU A 133 13.41 10.22 8.97
N TRP A 134 12.83 9.89 7.82
CA TRP A 134 12.82 8.55 7.25
C TRP A 134 13.07 8.68 5.75
N GLU A 135 14.35 8.65 5.39
CA GLU A 135 14.83 8.83 4.02
C GLU A 135 14.61 7.54 3.22
N PHE A 136 13.44 7.41 2.60
CA PHE A 136 13.29 6.64 1.38
C PHE A 136 13.27 7.64 0.22
N ASP A 137 14.47 8.06 -0.19
CA ASP A 137 14.69 9.10 -1.19
C ASP A 137 14.39 8.58 -2.60
N ALA A 138 13.11 8.36 -2.89
CA ALA A 138 12.62 8.15 -4.25
C ALA A 138 12.52 9.52 -4.93
N VAL A 139 13.62 10.00 -5.51
CA VAL A 139 13.64 11.25 -6.27
C VAL A 139 12.84 11.05 -7.57
N TYR A 140 11.70 11.73 -7.68
CA TYR A 140 10.91 11.77 -8.90
C TYR A 140 11.41 12.88 -9.82
N THR A 141 12.17 12.50 -10.85
CA THR A 141 12.58 13.41 -11.92
C THR A 141 12.19 12.81 -13.27
N ASP A 142 11.51 13.60 -14.10
CA ASP A 142 11.22 13.28 -15.50
C ASP A 142 10.45 11.96 -15.72
N GLY A 143 9.43 11.71 -14.89
CA GLY A 143 8.52 10.57 -15.08
C GLY A 143 9.12 9.21 -14.76
N THR A 144 10.31 9.14 -14.17
CA THR A 144 10.99 7.88 -13.81
C THR A 144 11.50 7.95 -12.36
N ILE A 145 11.31 6.88 -11.59
CA ILE A 145 11.88 6.77 -10.24
C ILE A 145 13.30 6.21 -10.36
N ARG A 146 14.28 6.93 -9.80
CA ARG A 146 15.64 6.42 -9.59
C ARG A 146 15.84 6.16 -8.11
N ALA A 147 15.99 4.89 -7.74
CA ALA A 147 16.52 4.54 -6.42
C ALA A 147 18.03 4.87 -6.41
N ASP A 148 18.41 6.00 -5.84
CA ASP A 148 19.81 6.36 -5.69
C ASP A 148 20.37 5.71 -4.41
N SER A 149 21.17 4.66 -4.56
CA SER A 149 21.90 4.05 -3.44
C SER A 149 23.22 4.78 -3.25
N ARG A 150 23.18 6.02 -2.76
CA ARG A 150 24.41 6.70 -2.34
C ARG A 150 24.89 6.11 -1.00
N ARG A 151 25.92 5.27 -1.05
CA ARG A 151 26.80 5.03 0.10
C ARG A 151 27.47 6.36 0.42
N GLU A 152 27.19 6.91 1.59
CA GLU A 152 28.04 7.95 2.16
C GLU A 152 29.40 7.32 2.51
N ASP A 153 30.40 7.52 1.65
CA ASP A 153 31.79 7.42 2.07
C ASP A 153 32.05 8.63 2.98
N LYS A 154 32.09 8.39 4.29
CA LYS A 154 32.62 9.38 5.23
C LYS A 154 34.11 9.55 4.93
N GLY A 155 34.43 10.64 4.24
CA GLY A 155 35.79 11.12 4.10
C GLY A 155 36.43 11.22 5.48
N VAL A 156 37.50 10.47 5.68
CA VAL A 156 38.42 10.68 6.80
C VAL A 156 39.22 11.92 6.45
N ASP A 157 38.86 13.05 7.07
CA ASP A 157 39.74 14.22 7.11
C ASP A 157 41.00 13.84 7.89
N GLY A 158 42.13 14.02 7.24
CA GLY A 158 43.46 13.75 7.81
C GLY A 158 43.90 14.82 8.81
N ASP A 159 44.67 14.36 9.80
CA ASP A 159 45.63 15.16 10.56
C ASP A 159 47.03 15.06 9.90
#